data_AF-I1QRM0-F1
#
_entry.id   AF-I1QRM0-F1
#
_cell.length_a   1.000
_cell.length_b   1.000
_cell.length_c   1.000
_cell.angle_alpha   90.00
_cell.angle_beta   90.00
_cell.angle_gamma   90.00
#
_symmetry.space_group_name_H-M   'P 1'
#
loop_
_entity.id
_entity.type
_entity.pdbx_description
1 polymer ?
#
loop_
_entity_poly.entity_id
_entity_poly.type
_entity_poly.pdbx_seq_one_letter_code
_entity_poly.pdbx_strand_id
1 'polypeptide(L)'
;MGLSSAAAGEGPQLCVFDLRRGQQEGQELDKILFFHPTDCPILLQLSVIGLCEGIITFARIFSPDDDCEVIESEKHSHVFYQAEAD
;
A
#
# COMPACT_ATOMS: atom_id res chain seq x y z
N MET A 1 18.16 -6.13 3.06
CA MET A 1 17.97 -4.67 3.00
C MET A 1 16.56 -4.39 3.49
N GLY A 2 16.40 -4.23 4.80
CA GLY A 2 15.11 -3.95 5.43
C GLY A 2 14.87 -2.45 5.45
N LEU A 3 13.69 -2.02 5.00
CA LEU A 3 13.26 -0.64 5.11
C LEU A 3 13.24 -0.28 6.60
N SER A 4 14.17 0.60 6.98
CA SER A 4 14.30 1.15 8.32
C SER A 4 13.00 1.83 8.73
N SER A 5 12.48 1.49 9.91
CA SER A 5 11.24 2.01 10.50
C SER A 5 11.33 3.49 10.93
N ALA A 6 12.13 4.30 10.24
CA ALA A 6 12.63 5.57 10.77
C ALA A 6 11.86 6.82 10.30
N ALA A 7 10.64 6.71 9.76
CA ALA A 7 9.92 7.89 9.26
C ALA A 7 8.39 7.85 9.30
N ALA A 8 7.78 6.81 9.87
CA ALA A 8 6.38 6.89 10.27
C ALA A 8 6.37 7.11 11.78
N GLY A 9 5.80 8.21 12.26
CA GLY A 9 5.54 8.38 13.69
C GLY A 9 4.77 7.18 14.25
N GLU A 10 4.80 6.98 15.57
CA GLU A 10 4.08 5.88 16.25
C GLU A 10 2.55 6.06 16.16
N GLY A 11 2.01 5.86 14.96
CA GLY A 11 0.61 6.09 14.65
C GLY A 11 0.18 5.28 13.43
N PRO A 12 -1.13 5.11 13.25
CA PRO A 12 -1.66 4.37 12.12
C PRO A 12 -1.32 5.07 10.80
N GLN A 13 -0.86 4.30 9.82
CA GLN A 13 -0.71 4.77 8.45
C GLN A 13 -2.00 4.47 7.69
N LEU A 14 -2.52 5.46 6.99
CA LEU A 14 -3.69 5.31 6.12
C LEU A 14 -3.32 5.79 4.73
N CYS A 15 -3.57 4.97 3.72
CA CYS A 15 -3.37 5.34 2.33
C CYS A 15 -4.60 4.98 1.50
N VAL A 16 -4.89 5.81 0.50
CA VAL A 16 -5.89 5.55 -0.53
C VAL A 16 -5.17 5.63 -1.86
N PHE A 17 -5.27 4.59 -2.66
CA PHE A 17 -4.60 4.50 -3.94
C PHE A 17 -5.50 3.83 -4.98
N ASP A 18 -5.24 4.14 -6.25
CA ASP A 18 -5.96 3.61 -7.40
C ASP A 18 -4.97 2.91 -8.34
N LEU A 19 -5.10 1.59 -8.45
CA LEU A 19 -4.23 0.74 -9.26
C LEU A 19 -4.38 0.99 -10.77
N ARG A 20 -5.38 1.74 -11.21
CA ARG A 20 -5.60 2.07 -12.63
C ARG A 20 -4.76 3.26 -13.10
N ARG A 21 -4.19 4.01 -12.16
CA ARG A 21 -3.34 5.18 -12.42
C ARG A 21 -1.86 4.80 -12.41
N GLY A 22 -1.00 5.70 -12.87
CA GLY A 22 0.45 5.55 -12.72
C GLY A 22 1.05 4.26 -13.28
N GLN A 23 0.51 3.77 -14.41
CA GLN A 23 0.94 2.50 -15.03
C GLN A 23 2.20 2.62 -15.87
N GLN A 24 2.68 3.84 -16.09
CA GLN A 24 3.90 4.11 -16.84
C GLN A 24 5.04 4.37 -15.87
N GLU A 25 6.25 3.97 -16.27
CA GLU A 25 7.47 4.21 -15.51
C GLU A 25 7.62 5.70 -15.18
N GLY A 26 7.78 6.00 -13.89
CA GLY A 26 7.91 7.37 -13.37
C GLY A 26 6.57 8.08 -13.06
N GLN A 27 5.43 7.42 -13.25
CA GLN A 27 4.10 7.95 -12.91
C GLN A 27 3.48 7.30 -11.68
N GLU A 28 4.23 6.50 -10.93
CA GLU A 28 3.71 5.72 -9.80
C GLU A 28 3.07 6.62 -8.71
N LEU A 29 3.51 7.88 -8.63
CA LEU A 29 2.92 8.86 -7.72
C LEU A 29 1.44 9.13 -8.01
N ASP A 30 1.01 9.01 -9.27
CA ASP A 30 -0.38 9.23 -9.68
C ASP A 30 -1.32 8.14 -9.13
N LYS A 31 -0.78 7.01 -8.67
CA LYS A 31 -1.56 5.99 -7.94
C LYS A 31 -2.05 6.50 -6.59
N ILE A 32 -1.33 7.42 -5.95
CA ILE A 32 -1.59 7.83 -4.57
C ILE A 32 -2.64 8.94 -4.56
N LEU A 33 -3.83 8.64 -4.05
CA LEU A 33 -4.93 9.62 -3.90
C LEU A 33 -4.87 10.32 -2.54
N PHE A 34 -4.41 9.62 -1.50
CA PHE A 34 -4.25 10.15 -0.16
C PHE A 34 -3.22 9.35 0.64
N PHE A 35 -2.48 10.03 1.52
CA PHE A 35 -1.57 9.40 2.46
C PHE A 35 -1.55 10.15 3.80
N HIS A 36 -1.65 9.39 4.88
CA HIS A 36 -1.49 9.86 6.26
C HIS A 36 -0.42 9.03 6.97
N PRO A 37 0.51 9.68 7.71
CA PRO A 37 0.60 11.13 7.92
C PRO A 37 1.14 11.88 6.68
N THR A 38 0.74 13.14 6.51
CA THR A 38 0.99 13.92 5.27
C THR A 38 2.44 14.40 5.13
N ASP A 39 3.20 14.41 6.21
CA ASP A 39 4.62 14.73 6.27
C ASP A 39 5.52 13.54 5.94
N CYS A 40 4.94 12.36 5.64
CA CYS A 40 5.67 11.19 5.19
C CYS A 40 6.39 11.48 3.85
N PRO A 41 7.72 11.21 3.76
CA PRO A 41 8.47 11.36 2.52
C PRO A 41 7.87 10.58 1.34
N ILE A 42 7.80 11.21 0.16
CA ILE A 42 7.18 10.62 -1.05
C ILE A 42 7.76 9.23 -1.38
N LEU A 43 9.07 9.03 -1.25
CA LEU A 43 9.72 7.74 -1.51
C LEU A 43 9.21 6.63 -0.59
N LEU A 44 8.84 6.96 0.64
CA LEU A 44 8.25 6.00 1.57
C LEU A 44 6.79 5.75 1.24
N GLN A 45 6.04 6.76 0.83
CA GLN A 45 4.67 6.57 0.35
C GLN A 45 4.65 5.60 -0.85
N LEU A 46 5.51 5.83 -1.85
CA LEU A 46 5.68 4.94 -3.00
C LEU A 46 6.08 3.52 -2.57
N SER A 47 6.99 3.39 -1.61
CA SER A 47 7.41 2.07 -1.10
C SER A 47 6.26 1.33 -0.42
N VAL A 48 5.44 2.03 0.37
CA VAL A 48 4.25 1.47 1.03
C VAL A 48 3.21 1.03 0.01
N ILE A 49 2.89 1.88 -0.97
CA ILE A 49 1.92 1.54 -2.02
C ILE A 49 2.40 0.35 -2.85
N GLY A 50 3.67 0.32 -3.25
CA GLY A 50 4.24 -0.82 -3.98
C GLY A 50 4.22 -2.12 -3.16
N LEU A 51 4.44 -2.05 -1.84
CA LEU A 51 4.30 -3.21 -0.96
C LEU A 51 2.85 -3.71 -0.91
N CYS A 52 1.88 -2.80 -0.72
CA CYS A 52 0.46 -3.12 -0.70
C CYS A 52 -0.01 -3.76 -2.02
N GLU A 53 0.37 -3.17 -3.17
CA GLU A 53 0.07 -3.70 -4.50
C GLU A 53 0.66 -5.10 -4.71
N GLY A 54 1.93 -5.29 -4.34
CA GLY A 54 2.59 -6.59 -4.43
C GLY A 54 1.92 -7.65 -3.55
N ILE A 55 1.53 -7.28 -2.33
CA ILE A 55 0.79 -8.14 -1.40
C ILE A 55 -0.56 -8.57 -1.99
N ILE A 56 -1.38 -7.62 -2.43
CA ILE A 56 -2.73 -7.88 -2.94
C ILE A 56 -2.63 -8.78 -4.18
N THR A 57 -1.71 -8.45 -5.09
CA THR A 57 -1.47 -9.22 -6.31
C THR A 57 -0.99 -10.64 -6.00
N PHE A 58 -0.07 -10.79 -5.04
CA PHE A 58 0.44 -12.10 -4.63
C PHE A 58 -0.65 -12.97 -3.98
N ALA A 59 -1.46 -12.41 -3.08
CA ALA A 59 -2.55 -13.13 -2.44
C ALA A 59 -3.58 -13.62 -3.47
N ARG A 60 -3.90 -12.79 -4.47
CA ARG A 60 -4.84 -13.10 -5.55
C ARG A 60 -4.41 -14.29 -6.42
N ILE A 61 -3.11 -14.63 -6.46
CA ILE A 61 -2.63 -15.85 -7.15
C ILE A 61 -3.19 -17.12 -6.50
N PHE A 62 -3.39 -17.11 -5.18
CA PHE A 62 -3.84 -18.26 -4.41
C PHE A 62 -5.34 -18.23 -4.11
N SER A 63 -5.93 -17.03 -4.09
CA SER A 63 -7.36 -16.79 -3.88
C SER A 63 -7.87 -15.84 -4.97
N PRO A 64 -8.23 -16.35 -6.17
CA PRO A 64 -8.59 -15.50 -7.30
C PRO A 64 -9.97 -14.84 -7.17
N ASP A 65 -10.87 -15.46 -6.39
CA ASP A 65 -12.26 -15.02 -6.21
C ASP A 65 -12.49 -14.21 -4.92
N ASP A 66 -11.46 -14.09 -4.06
CA ASP A 66 -11.52 -13.41 -2.76
C ASP A 66 -10.38 -12.39 -2.63
N ASP A 67 -10.70 -11.18 -2.18
CA ASP A 67 -9.68 -10.15 -1.93
C ASP A 67 -8.95 -10.37 -0.60
N CYS A 68 -7.69 -9.95 -0.54
CA CYS A 68 -6.93 -9.95 0.70
C CYS A 68 -7.42 -8.82 1.60
N GLU A 69 -7.99 -9.15 2.77
CA GLU A 69 -8.51 -8.14 3.71
C GLU A 69 -7.51 -7.74 4.79
N VAL A 70 -6.75 -8.69 5.34
CA VAL A 70 -5.84 -8.44 6.46
C VAL A 70 -4.57 -9.28 6.34
N ILE A 71 -3.42 -8.66 6.63
CA ILE A 71 -2.15 -9.35 6.85
C ILE A 71 -1.61 -8.98 8.21
N GLU A 72 -1.47 -9.99 9.06
CA GLU A 72 -0.85 -9.86 10.36
C GLU A 72 0.62 -10.28 10.30
N SER A 73 1.48 -9.40 10.79
CA SER A 73 2.90 -9.67 11.04
C SER A 73 3.18 -9.53 12.53
N GLU A 74 4.38 -9.90 12.96
CA GLU A 74 4.78 -9.82 14.38
C GLU A 74 4.65 -8.41 14.97
N LYS A 75 4.81 -7.36 14.14
CA LYS A 75 4.85 -5.96 14.61
C LYS A 75 3.74 -5.07 14.05
N HIS A 76 3.18 -5.44 12.90
CA HIS A 76 2.24 -4.61 12.16
C HIS A 76 1.10 -5.46 11.61
N SER A 77 -0.09 -4.87 11.56
CA SER A 77 -1.20 -5.41 10.79
C SER A 77 -1.51 -4.47 9.64
N HIS A 78 -1.61 -5.03 8.43
CA HIS A 78 -2.04 -4.32 7.23
C HIS A 78 -3.50 -4.68 6.97
N VAL A 79 -4.36 -3.67 6.89
CA VAL A 79 -5.78 -3.85 6.57
C VAL A 79 -6.02 -3.24 5.20
N PHE A 80 -6.66 -4.01 4.33
CA PHE A 80 -6.98 -3.65 2.96
C PHE A 80 -8.49 -3.65 2.77
N TYR A 81 -8.98 -2.70 1.99
CA TYR A 81 -10.39 -2.61 1.66
C TYR A 81 -10.55 -2.03 0.26
N GLN A 82 -11.20 -2.79 -0.61
CA GLN A 82 -11.54 -2.35 -1.96
C GLN A 82 -12.89 -1.63 -1.93
N ALA A 83 -12.85 -0.29 -1.93
CA ALA A 83 -14.05 0.53 -1.81
C ALA A 83 -14.93 0.52 -3.08
N GLU A 84 -14.34 0.29 -4.24
CA GLU A 84 -15.01 0.17 -5.54
C GLU A 84 -14.34 -0.89 -6.41
N ALA A 85 -15.09 -1.47 -7.34
CA ALA A 85 -14.54 -2.39 -8.32
C ALA A 85 -13.50 -1.68 -9.21
N ASP A 86 -12.43 -2.42 -9.55
CA ASP A 86 -11.39 -1.97 -10.47
C ASP A 86 -11.97 -1.64 -11.86
#